data_AF-A0A847NK29-F1
#
_entry.id   AF-A0A847NK29-F1
#
_cell.length_a   1.000
_cell.length_b   1.000
_cell.length_c   1.000
_cell.angle_alpha   90.00
_cell.angle_beta   90.00
_cell.angle_gamma   90.00
#
_symmetry.space_group_name_H-M   'P 1'
#
loop_
_entity.id
_entity.type
_entity.pdbx_description
1 polymer ?
#
loop_
_entity_poly.entity_id
_entity_poly.type
_entity_poly.pdbx_seq_one_letter_code
_entity_poly.pdbx_strand_id
1 'polypeptide(L)'
;MLTFITACTPSSNTEEEITNLDRNVTNILDSDESEEVALETEDNNIRETVEEQVLLDQDDIKITLKSLDFDGFYGPELKVLIENNSDKSIIVQTRDSSVNDIMIETMFSCNVAAGKKANDSINFMRTDFEQSGIATIQNIEFKFHIFDSDKWDVILDSDTITVNTTADPSYVQAYDDSGLVVLDDKDIKIVMKRVSSTESFWGADVYVYIENNSDKDVTIQARDVSINGFMIDPIFSSDVLSGKKAYDTITFFESDLADNDIKSIDIMELSFHIFDSNSWDTYFDTQLIEVTFE
;
A
#
# COMPACT_ATOMS: atom_id res chain seq x y z
N MET A 1 24.96 53.73 -30.08
CA MET A 1 26.35 54.18 -29.78
C MET A 1 26.91 53.15 -28.81
N LEU A 2 27.50 52.09 -29.36
CA LEU A 2 28.95 51.83 -29.40
C LEU A 2 29.46 51.36 -28.01
N THR A 3 29.51 50.06 -27.70
CA THR A 3 30.52 49.02 -28.04
C THR A 3 31.48 48.77 -26.86
N PHE A 4 31.49 47.50 -26.43
CA PHE A 4 32.52 46.64 -25.79
C PHE A 4 33.89 47.22 -25.42
N ILE A 5 34.48 46.73 -24.31
CA ILE A 5 35.81 46.06 -24.29
C ILE A 5 35.88 44.98 -23.18
N THR A 6 36.35 43.79 -23.58
CA THR A 6 36.71 42.57 -22.83
C THR A 6 38.18 42.59 -22.38
N ALA A 7 38.58 41.61 -21.55
CA ALA A 7 39.92 40.99 -21.41
C ALA A 7 40.71 41.41 -20.16
N CYS A 8 41.56 40.60 -19.53
CA CYS A 8 41.88 39.16 -19.54
C CYS A 8 42.80 38.91 -18.32
N THR A 9 42.78 37.69 -17.78
CA THR A 9 43.84 37.09 -16.92
C THR A 9 45.13 36.84 -17.71
N PRO A 10 46.28 36.55 -17.05
CA PRO A 10 46.82 35.18 -17.13
C PRO A 10 47.64 34.73 -15.87
N SER A 11 47.49 33.47 -15.42
CA SER A 11 48.38 32.27 -15.57
C SER A 11 49.46 32.15 -14.47
N SER A 12 49.72 30.97 -13.87
CA SER A 12 50.45 29.79 -14.39
C SER A 12 50.02 28.49 -13.66
N ASN A 13 49.62 27.40 -14.34
CA ASN A 13 50.39 26.35 -15.07
C ASN A 13 51.28 25.43 -14.21
N THR A 14 50.94 24.13 -14.19
CA THR A 14 51.77 23.03 -14.77
C THR A 14 50.94 21.75 -14.92
N GLU A 15 50.66 21.37 -16.17
CA GLU A 15 50.44 20.00 -16.64
C GLU A 15 51.78 19.47 -17.20
N GLU A 16 51.98 18.15 -17.25
CA GLU A 16 52.67 17.53 -18.38
C GLU A 16 52.27 16.06 -18.61
N GLU A 17 52.13 15.77 -19.90
CA GLU A 17 51.64 14.61 -20.68
C GLU A 17 52.63 13.41 -20.74
N ILE A 18 52.22 12.13 -20.75
CA ILE A 18 51.77 11.22 -21.84
C ILE A 18 52.88 10.63 -22.80
N THR A 19 52.93 9.28 -22.84
CA THR A 19 53.30 8.30 -23.92
C THR A 19 54.75 7.97 -24.36
N ASN A 20 55.12 6.66 -24.46
CA ASN A 20 55.03 5.80 -25.69
C ASN A 20 55.88 4.49 -25.68
N LEU A 21 55.25 3.40 -26.15
CA LEU A 21 55.66 2.24 -26.99
C LEU A 21 56.79 1.20 -26.67
N ASP A 22 56.35 -0.07 -26.62
CA ASP A 22 56.79 -1.34 -27.26
C ASP A 22 58.24 -1.89 -27.25
N ARG A 23 58.43 -3.10 -26.68
CA ARG A 23 58.72 -4.37 -27.42
C ARG A 23 58.91 -5.63 -26.54
N ASN A 24 58.16 -6.68 -26.90
CA ASN A 24 58.22 -8.13 -26.62
C ASN A 24 59.47 -8.77 -25.97
N VAL A 25 59.24 -9.67 -25.00
CA VAL A 25 59.71 -11.10 -25.04
C VAL A 25 58.66 -12.00 -24.36
N THR A 26 58.46 -13.16 -24.99
CA THR A 26 57.38 -14.15 -24.92
C THR A 26 57.49 -15.18 -23.78
N ASN A 27 56.31 -15.67 -23.37
CA ASN A 27 55.94 -17.02 -22.87
C ASN A 27 56.65 -17.64 -21.66
N ILE A 28 55.84 -18.09 -20.68
CA ILE A 28 55.69 -19.51 -20.27
C ILE A 28 54.51 -19.67 -19.26
N LEU A 29 53.47 -20.36 -19.75
CA LEU A 29 52.56 -21.33 -19.09
C LEU A 29 51.52 -20.88 -18.03
N ASP A 30 50.28 -20.73 -18.51
CA ASP A 30 49.00 -20.91 -17.81
C ASP A 30 48.71 -22.39 -17.52
N SER A 31 48.13 -22.66 -16.35
CA SER A 31 46.89 -23.42 -16.09
C SER A 31 46.91 -24.06 -14.71
N ASP A 32 46.16 -23.48 -13.77
CA ASP A 32 45.59 -24.21 -12.64
C ASP A 32 44.16 -23.69 -12.48
N GLU A 33 43.23 -24.42 -13.11
CA GLU A 33 41.79 -24.26 -12.92
C GLU A 33 41.48 -24.68 -11.48
N SER A 34 41.09 -23.71 -10.65
CA SER A 34 40.28 -23.98 -9.47
C SER A 34 38.85 -23.63 -9.82
N GLU A 35 38.03 -24.66 -10.01
CA GLU A 35 36.58 -24.55 -10.11
C GLU A 35 36.04 -23.92 -8.81
N GLU A 36 35.72 -22.64 -8.87
CA GLU A 36 34.85 -22.01 -7.90
C GLU A 36 33.43 -22.48 -8.22
N VAL A 37 32.98 -23.49 -7.47
CA VAL A 37 31.59 -23.96 -7.50
C VAL A 37 30.73 -22.81 -6.98
N ALA A 38 30.18 -22.01 -7.90
CA ALA A 38 29.07 -21.13 -7.62
C ALA A 38 27.93 -22.02 -7.11
N LEU A 39 27.64 -21.93 -5.80
CA LEU A 39 26.36 -22.35 -5.26
C LEU A 39 25.31 -21.39 -5.82
N GLU A 40 24.80 -21.71 -7.00
CA GLU A 40 23.48 -21.28 -7.41
C GLU A 40 22.51 -21.86 -6.38
N THR A 41 22.15 -21.02 -5.42
CA THR A 41 20.90 -21.23 -4.70
C THR A 41 19.82 -20.95 -5.73
N GLU A 42 19.29 -22.00 -6.35
CA GLU A 42 17.97 -21.94 -6.96
C GLU A 42 17.02 -21.48 -5.86
N ASP A 43 16.71 -20.18 -5.85
CA ASP A 43 15.59 -19.62 -5.12
C ASP A 43 14.33 -20.14 -5.83
N ASN A 44 14.01 -21.42 -5.59
CA ASN A 44 12.72 -22.02 -5.94
C ASN A 44 11.66 -21.46 -4.99
N ASN A 45 11.54 -20.14 -4.96
CA ASN A 45 10.45 -19.43 -4.30
C ASN A 45 9.23 -19.63 -5.21
N ILE A 46 8.58 -20.79 -5.07
CA ILE A 46 7.34 -21.09 -5.79
C ILE A 46 6.30 -20.11 -5.26
N ARG A 47 6.10 -19.01 -5.99
CA ARG A 47 5.05 -18.05 -5.72
C ARG A 47 3.70 -18.70 -5.94
N GLU A 48 2.75 -18.29 -5.13
CA GLU A 48 1.40 -18.81 -5.16
C GLU A 48 0.72 -18.43 -6.49
N THR A 49 -0.17 -19.28 -6.98
CA THR A 49 -0.95 -19.00 -8.18
C THR A 49 -2.43 -19.05 -7.87
N VAL A 50 -3.25 -18.62 -8.82
CA VAL A 50 -4.70 -18.74 -8.77
C VAL A 50 -5.17 -19.45 -10.03
N GLU A 51 -6.22 -20.23 -9.91
CA GLU A 51 -6.92 -20.79 -11.07
C GLU A 51 -7.86 -19.74 -11.66
N GLU A 52 -8.01 -19.80 -12.99
CA GLU A 52 -9.00 -19.00 -13.69
C GLU A 52 -10.41 -19.34 -13.19
N GLN A 53 -11.16 -18.32 -12.78
CA GLN A 53 -12.50 -18.48 -12.22
C GLN A 53 -13.37 -17.27 -12.50
N VAL A 54 -14.69 -17.49 -12.58
CA VAL A 54 -15.67 -16.41 -12.70
C VAL A 54 -15.89 -15.84 -11.31
N LEU A 55 -15.58 -14.55 -11.16
CA LEU A 55 -15.76 -13.81 -9.90
C LEU A 55 -17.16 -13.20 -9.80
N LEU A 56 -17.74 -12.81 -10.95
CA LEU A 56 -19.07 -12.23 -11.04
C LEU A 56 -19.70 -12.60 -12.39
N ASP A 57 -21.00 -12.93 -12.41
CA ASP A 57 -21.82 -13.13 -13.61
C ASP A 57 -23.26 -12.74 -13.27
N GLN A 58 -23.53 -11.43 -13.31
CA GLN A 58 -24.79 -10.81 -12.86
C GLN A 58 -25.09 -9.56 -13.71
N ASP A 59 -26.37 -9.25 -13.92
CA ASP A 59 -26.83 -8.02 -14.59
C ASP A 59 -26.15 -7.73 -15.94
N ASP A 60 -25.99 -8.77 -16.76
CA ASP A 60 -25.29 -8.73 -18.06
C ASP A 60 -23.79 -8.37 -17.97
N ILE A 61 -23.21 -8.41 -16.78
CA ILE A 61 -21.80 -8.12 -16.53
C ILE A 61 -21.13 -9.38 -15.99
N LYS A 62 -20.03 -9.77 -16.65
CA LYS A 62 -19.23 -10.91 -16.24
C LYS A 62 -17.79 -10.48 -15.98
N ILE A 63 -17.25 -10.87 -14.83
CA ILE A 63 -15.85 -10.62 -14.46
C ILE A 63 -15.18 -11.96 -14.18
N THR A 64 -14.10 -12.23 -14.89
CA THR A 64 -13.33 -13.48 -14.79
C THR A 64 -11.91 -13.18 -14.33
N LEU A 65 -11.48 -13.81 -13.23
CA LEU A 65 -10.09 -13.84 -12.81
C LEU A 65 -9.26 -14.67 -13.78
N LYS A 66 -8.13 -14.13 -14.23
CA LYS A 66 -7.23 -14.78 -15.18
C LYS A 66 -5.96 -15.29 -14.53
N SER A 67 -5.34 -14.50 -13.65
CA SER A 67 -4.09 -14.85 -12.99
C SER A 67 -3.80 -13.91 -11.81
N LEU A 68 -2.83 -14.30 -10.98
CA LEU A 68 -2.16 -13.48 -9.98
C LEU A 68 -0.72 -13.28 -10.46
N ASP A 69 -0.29 -12.04 -10.55
CA ASP A 69 1.07 -11.64 -10.94
C ASP A 69 1.70 -10.85 -9.79
N PHE A 70 2.95 -11.17 -9.43
CA PHE A 70 3.67 -10.50 -8.33
C PHE A 70 4.62 -9.41 -8.83
N ASP A 71 4.89 -9.39 -10.13
CA ASP A 71 5.88 -8.49 -10.76
C ASP A 71 5.22 -7.26 -11.39
N GLY A 72 3.98 -6.98 -11.00
CA GLY A 72 3.27 -5.75 -11.34
C GLY A 72 4.04 -4.50 -10.88
N PHE A 73 3.83 -3.40 -11.61
CA PHE A 73 4.56 -2.15 -11.40
C PHE A 73 4.43 -1.63 -9.95
N TYR A 74 3.20 -1.65 -9.41
CA TYR A 74 2.89 -1.18 -8.06
C TYR A 74 3.10 -2.26 -6.98
N GLY A 75 3.05 -3.53 -7.35
CA GLY A 75 3.00 -4.66 -6.43
C GLY A 75 2.25 -5.83 -7.07
N PRO A 76 1.81 -6.80 -6.27
CA PRO A 76 0.97 -7.89 -6.74
C PRO A 76 -0.32 -7.38 -7.40
N GLU A 77 -0.82 -8.11 -8.39
CA GLU A 77 -2.01 -7.75 -9.13
C GLU A 77 -2.84 -8.97 -9.57
N LEU A 78 -4.16 -8.86 -9.46
CA LEU A 78 -5.10 -9.84 -10.04
C LEU A 78 -5.48 -9.39 -11.45
N LYS A 79 -5.12 -10.17 -12.47
CA LYS A 79 -5.54 -9.93 -13.85
C LYS A 79 -6.97 -10.38 -14.05
N VAL A 80 -7.82 -9.50 -14.56
CA VAL A 80 -9.25 -9.76 -14.77
C VAL A 80 -9.67 -9.45 -16.20
N LEU A 81 -10.65 -10.22 -16.69
CA LEU A 81 -11.41 -9.94 -17.90
C LEU A 81 -12.80 -9.48 -17.49
N ILE A 82 -13.16 -8.24 -17.83
CA ILE A 82 -14.49 -7.68 -17.66
C ILE A 82 -15.23 -7.75 -19.00
N GLU A 83 -16.42 -8.33 -19.01
CA GLU A 83 -17.32 -8.42 -20.15
C GLU A 83 -18.62 -7.68 -19.82
N ASN A 84 -18.81 -6.52 -20.43
CA ASN A 84 -20.03 -5.75 -20.30
C ASN A 84 -20.96 -6.08 -21.47
N ASN A 85 -21.92 -6.97 -21.25
CA ASN A 85 -22.93 -7.35 -22.24
C ASN A 85 -24.20 -6.49 -22.15
N SER A 86 -24.24 -5.52 -21.23
CA SER A 86 -25.35 -4.57 -21.09
C SER A 86 -25.36 -3.51 -22.20
N ASP A 87 -26.40 -2.68 -22.21
CA ASP A 87 -26.55 -1.54 -23.11
C ASP A 87 -25.98 -0.22 -22.55
N LYS A 88 -25.35 -0.24 -21.37
CA LYS A 88 -24.74 0.91 -20.70
C LYS A 88 -23.22 0.81 -20.68
N SER A 89 -22.53 1.95 -20.65
CA SER A 89 -21.13 1.99 -20.29
C SER A 89 -20.99 1.94 -18.77
N ILE A 90 -20.04 1.16 -18.27
CA ILE A 90 -19.87 0.91 -16.83
C ILE A 90 -18.46 1.26 -16.37
N ILE A 91 -18.34 1.59 -15.09
CA ILE A 91 -17.07 1.58 -14.37
C ILE A 91 -17.16 0.49 -13.30
N VAL A 92 -16.12 -0.34 -13.22
CA VAL A 92 -15.95 -1.39 -12.20
C VAL A 92 -14.81 -0.98 -11.28
N GLN A 93 -15.09 -0.96 -9.98
CA GLN A 93 -14.12 -0.71 -8.90
C GLN A 93 -14.19 -1.84 -7.88
N THR A 94 -13.18 -1.93 -7.04
CA THR A 94 -13.15 -2.81 -5.87
C THR A 94 -13.37 -2.00 -4.60
N ARG A 95 -14.01 -2.63 -3.61
CA ARG A 95 -14.20 -2.12 -2.26
C ARG A 95 -13.91 -3.24 -1.26
N ASP A 96 -13.78 -2.87 0.02
CA ASP A 96 -13.73 -3.82 1.13
C ASP A 96 -12.63 -4.89 0.96
N SER A 97 -11.49 -4.49 0.39
CA SER A 97 -10.43 -5.41 0.02
C SER A 97 -9.55 -5.81 1.21
N SER A 98 -9.24 -7.10 1.31
CA SER A 98 -8.32 -7.64 2.32
C SER A 98 -7.48 -8.79 1.77
N VAL A 99 -6.30 -8.98 2.36
CA VAL A 99 -5.39 -10.09 2.09
C VAL A 99 -5.02 -10.74 3.42
N ASN A 100 -5.24 -12.05 3.55
CA ASN A 100 -5.02 -12.79 4.80
C ASN A 100 -5.64 -12.12 6.05
N ASP A 101 -6.88 -11.64 5.91
CA ASP A 101 -7.64 -10.88 6.91
C ASP A 101 -7.10 -9.48 7.26
N ILE A 102 -6.11 -8.98 6.53
CA ILE A 102 -5.61 -7.60 6.66
C ILE A 102 -6.25 -6.75 5.58
N MET A 103 -6.91 -5.66 5.98
CA MET A 103 -7.46 -4.65 5.06
C MET A 103 -6.31 -4.05 4.25
N ILE A 104 -6.46 -4.08 2.92
CA ILE A 104 -5.48 -3.55 1.97
C ILE A 104 -6.27 -2.83 0.89
N GLU A 105 -5.97 -1.56 0.63
CA GLU A 105 -6.61 -0.82 -0.45
C GLU A 105 -6.12 -1.33 -1.82
N THR A 106 -6.99 -1.18 -2.83
CA THR A 106 -6.68 -1.60 -4.19
C THR A 106 -6.76 -0.42 -5.15
N MET A 107 -5.85 -0.39 -6.12
CA MET A 107 -5.92 0.56 -7.23
C MET A 107 -6.55 -0.13 -8.44
N PHE A 108 -7.86 0.07 -8.60
CA PHE A 108 -8.64 -0.50 -9.68
C PHE A 108 -9.85 0.37 -10.05
N SER A 109 -9.95 0.74 -11.33
CA SER A 109 -11.11 1.46 -11.86
C SER A 109 -11.19 1.26 -13.37
N CYS A 110 -11.90 0.23 -13.82
CA CYS A 110 -11.96 -0.16 -15.22
C CYS A 110 -13.23 0.38 -15.88
N ASN A 111 -13.10 1.20 -16.93
CA ASN A 111 -14.23 1.64 -17.75
C ASN A 111 -14.44 0.69 -18.94
N VAL A 112 -15.66 0.15 -19.09
CA VAL A 112 -16.02 -0.75 -20.18
C VAL A 112 -17.30 -0.28 -20.86
N ALA A 113 -17.18 0.13 -22.12
CA ALA A 113 -18.32 0.55 -22.93
C ALA A 113 -19.35 -0.58 -23.16
N ALA A 114 -20.59 -0.21 -23.44
CA ALA A 114 -21.69 -1.15 -23.73
C ALA A 114 -21.32 -2.19 -24.79
N GLY A 115 -21.58 -3.47 -24.50
CA GLY A 115 -21.28 -4.60 -25.38
C GLY A 115 -19.78 -4.84 -25.64
N LYS A 116 -18.88 -4.31 -24.80
CA LYS A 116 -17.41 -4.45 -24.94
C LYS A 116 -16.80 -5.27 -23.80
N LYS A 117 -15.51 -5.57 -23.98
CA LYS A 117 -14.69 -6.30 -23.01
C LYS A 117 -13.39 -5.53 -22.75
N ALA A 118 -12.85 -5.65 -21.56
CA ALA A 118 -11.56 -5.11 -21.18
C ALA A 118 -10.78 -6.15 -20.37
N ASN A 119 -9.46 -6.24 -20.61
CA ASN A 119 -8.54 -6.87 -19.65
C ASN A 119 -7.94 -5.74 -18.83
N ASP A 120 -7.92 -5.91 -17.51
CA ASP A 120 -7.38 -4.93 -16.58
C ASP A 120 -6.84 -5.66 -15.33
N SER A 121 -6.29 -4.91 -14.37
CA SER A 121 -5.62 -5.49 -13.20
C SER A 121 -6.04 -4.78 -11.92
N ILE A 122 -6.43 -5.56 -10.92
CA ILE A 122 -6.65 -5.05 -9.55
C ILE A 122 -5.28 -5.03 -8.89
N ASN A 123 -4.72 -3.84 -8.67
CA ASN A 123 -3.37 -3.67 -8.15
C ASN A 123 -3.39 -3.50 -6.63
N PHE A 124 -2.46 -4.18 -5.95
CA PHE A 124 -2.17 -3.99 -4.54
C PHE A 124 -0.82 -3.29 -4.40
N MET A 125 -0.71 -2.31 -3.50
CA MET A 125 0.54 -1.60 -3.30
C MET A 125 1.54 -2.47 -2.55
N ARG A 126 2.76 -2.55 -3.07
CA ARG A 126 3.86 -3.29 -2.43
C ARG A 126 4.15 -2.75 -1.02
N THR A 127 4.02 -1.45 -0.82
CA THR A 127 4.20 -0.80 0.48
C THR A 127 3.26 -1.35 1.55
N ASP A 128 2.01 -1.64 1.19
CA ASP A 128 1.02 -2.15 2.14
C ASP A 128 1.38 -3.57 2.58
N PHE A 129 1.92 -4.37 1.66
CA PHE A 129 2.41 -5.73 1.94
C PHE A 129 3.65 -5.71 2.84
N GLU A 130 4.59 -4.81 2.55
CA GLU A 130 5.79 -4.62 3.37
C GLU A 130 5.44 -4.14 4.79
N GLN A 131 4.52 -3.19 4.91
CA GLN A 131 4.05 -2.65 6.18
C GLN A 131 3.29 -3.69 7.02
N SER A 132 2.47 -4.51 6.37
CA SER A 132 1.66 -5.54 7.03
C SER A 132 2.37 -6.88 7.23
N GLY A 133 3.59 -7.02 6.70
CA GLY A 133 4.37 -8.27 6.79
C GLY A 133 3.75 -9.43 5.99
N ILE A 134 3.01 -9.14 4.92
CA ILE A 134 2.43 -10.15 4.04
C ILE A 134 3.53 -10.62 3.07
N ALA A 135 4.03 -11.83 3.29
CA ALA A 135 4.99 -12.49 2.40
C ALA A 135 4.36 -13.56 1.50
N THR A 136 3.25 -14.14 1.95
CA THR A 136 2.48 -15.18 1.23
C THR A 136 1.05 -14.71 1.11
N ILE A 137 0.48 -14.74 -0.09
CA ILE A 137 -0.94 -14.45 -0.30
C ILE A 137 -1.69 -15.78 -0.24
N GLN A 138 -2.38 -16.08 0.86
CA GLN A 138 -3.23 -17.27 0.96
C GLN A 138 -4.63 -16.98 0.44
N ASN A 139 -5.17 -15.83 0.82
CA ASN A 139 -6.54 -15.47 0.57
C ASN A 139 -6.66 -13.97 0.29
N ILE A 140 -7.51 -13.62 -0.67
CA ILE A 140 -7.90 -12.25 -0.99
C ILE A 140 -9.42 -12.17 -0.95
N GLU A 141 -9.96 -11.16 -0.29
CA GLU A 141 -11.38 -10.83 -0.31
C GLU A 141 -11.59 -9.40 -0.81
N PHE A 142 -12.69 -9.15 -1.52
CA PHE A 142 -13.13 -7.81 -1.93
C PHE A 142 -14.58 -7.87 -2.43
N LYS A 143 -15.19 -6.71 -2.67
CA LYS A 143 -16.46 -6.56 -3.40
C LYS A 143 -16.24 -5.78 -4.68
N PHE A 144 -17.03 -6.05 -5.71
CA PHE A 144 -17.13 -5.16 -6.87
C PHE A 144 -18.19 -4.10 -6.64
N HIS A 145 -17.82 -2.85 -6.88
CA HIS A 145 -18.72 -1.72 -6.99
C HIS A 145 -18.82 -1.31 -8.46
N ILE A 146 -20.01 -1.43 -9.04
CA ILE A 146 -20.24 -1.21 -10.45
C ILE A 146 -21.30 -0.13 -10.63
N PHE A 147 -20.99 0.87 -11.44
CA PHE A 147 -21.87 2.01 -11.67
C PHE A 147 -21.82 2.47 -13.13
N ASP A 148 -22.89 3.17 -13.54
CA ASP A 148 -23.01 3.76 -14.88
C ASP A 148 -21.96 4.86 -15.05
N SER A 149 -21.16 4.80 -16.12
CA SER A 149 -20.04 5.72 -16.31
C SER A 149 -20.45 7.17 -16.57
N ASP A 150 -21.68 7.39 -17.04
CA ASP A 150 -22.18 8.71 -17.42
C ASP A 150 -23.00 9.34 -16.29
N LYS A 151 -23.83 8.53 -15.64
CA LYS A 151 -24.77 8.97 -14.60
C LYS A 151 -24.25 8.83 -13.19
N TRP A 152 -23.24 7.99 -12.98
CA TRP A 152 -22.71 7.63 -11.65
C TRP A 152 -23.74 6.91 -10.76
N ASP A 153 -24.83 6.42 -11.35
CA ASP A 153 -25.82 5.60 -10.65
C ASP A 153 -25.23 4.22 -10.41
N VAL A 154 -25.32 3.73 -9.17
CA VAL A 154 -24.93 2.37 -8.81
C VAL A 154 -25.78 1.38 -9.60
N ILE A 155 -25.12 0.44 -10.26
CA ILE A 155 -25.75 -0.67 -10.97
C ILE A 155 -25.79 -1.89 -10.05
N LEU A 156 -24.65 -2.22 -9.46
CA LEU A 156 -24.48 -3.41 -8.65
C LEU A 156 -23.36 -3.22 -7.64
N ASP A 157 -23.64 -3.60 -6.39
CA ASP A 157 -22.63 -3.93 -5.38
C ASP A 157 -22.67 -5.45 -5.18
N SER A 158 -21.54 -6.13 -5.37
CA SER A 158 -21.51 -7.58 -5.20
C SER A 158 -21.49 -7.99 -3.74
N ASP A 159 -21.89 -9.24 -3.48
CA ASP A 159 -21.45 -9.94 -2.26
C ASP A 159 -19.92 -10.04 -2.21
N THR A 160 -19.36 -10.38 -1.06
CA THR A 160 -17.92 -10.61 -0.91
C THR A 160 -17.45 -11.73 -1.83
N ILE A 161 -16.41 -11.42 -2.60
CA ILE A 161 -15.71 -12.34 -3.48
C ILE A 161 -14.47 -12.82 -2.75
N THR A 162 -14.23 -14.13 -2.78
CA THR A 162 -13.07 -14.75 -2.16
C THR A 162 -12.21 -15.43 -3.22
N VAL A 163 -10.93 -15.06 -3.27
CA VAL A 163 -9.92 -15.68 -4.14
C VAL A 163 -8.90 -16.38 -3.25
N ASN A 164 -8.90 -17.71 -3.31
CA ASN A 164 -7.87 -18.53 -2.66
C ASN A 164 -6.75 -18.84 -3.65
N THR A 165 -5.50 -18.76 -3.19
CA THR A 165 -4.32 -19.12 -3.98
C THR A 165 -3.93 -20.58 -3.75
N THR A 166 -2.83 -21.00 -4.37
CA THR A 166 -2.17 -22.29 -4.09
C THR A 166 -1.30 -22.30 -2.83
N ALA A 167 -1.33 -21.24 -2.00
CA ALA A 167 -0.64 -21.25 -0.71
C ALA A 167 -1.04 -22.47 0.14
N ASP A 168 -0.16 -22.85 1.08
CA ASP A 168 -0.50 -23.86 2.08
C ASP A 168 -1.77 -23.43 2.85
N PRO A 169 -2.87 -24.21 2.85
CA PRO A 169 -4.08 -23.87 3.60
C PRO A 169 -3.88 -23.81 5.12
N SER A 170 -2.77 -24.34 5.62
CA SER A 170 -2.37 -24.24 7.04
C SER A 170 -1.48 -23.04 7.34
N TYR A 171 -1.12 -22.23 6.33
CA TYR A 171 -0.43 -20.96 6.56
C TYR A 171 -1.28 -20.06 7.45
N VAL A 172 -0.62 -19.41 8.41
CA VAL A 172 -1.23 -18.45 9.33
C VAL A 172 -0.44 -17.16 9.22
N GLN A 173 -1.13 -16.08 8.86
CA GLN A 173 -0.54 -14.75 8.81
C GLN A 173 -0.12 -14.33 10.22
N ALA A 174 1.15 -13.98 10.38
CA ALA A 174 1.61 -13.32 11.60
C ALA A 174 1.24 -11.83 11.52
N TYR A 175 0.72 -11.29 12.62
CA TYR A 175 0.44 -9.87 12.75
C TYR A 175 1.47 -9.27 13.71
N ASP A 176 2.16 -8.21 13.27
CA ASP A 176 2.95 -7.38 14.18
C ASP A 176 2.03 -6.41 14.95
N ASP A 177 1.53 -6.88 16.08
CA ASP A 177 0.71 -6.13 17.04
C ASP A 177 1.55 -5.47 18.15
N SER A 178 2.88 -5.41 17.99
CA SER A 178 3.76 -4.76 18.94
C SER A 178 3.65 -3.23 18.88
N GLY A 179 3.86 -2.57 20.02
CA GLY A 179 3.77 -1.13 20.19
C GLY A 179 3.07 -0.76 21.50
N LEU A 180 2.56 0.46 21.58
CA LEU A 180 1.76 0.93 22.69
C LEU A 180 0.27 0.65 22.42
N VAL A 181 -0.34 -0.24 23.20
CA VAL A 181 -1.79 -0.45 23.17
C VAL A 181 -2.47 0.78 23.75
N VAL A 182 -3.21 1.53 22.91
CA VAL A 182 -3.94 2.74 23.30
C VAL A 182 -5.44 2.49 23.49
N LEU A 183 -5.95 1.41 22.89
CA LEU A 183 -7.31 0.93 23.07
C LEU A 183 -7.31 -0.59 23.04
N ASP A 184 -8.05 -1.20 23.96
CA ASP A 184 -8.41 -2.62 23.98
C ASP A 184 -9.74 -2.73 24.73
N ASP A 185 -10.83 -2.38 24.03
CA ASP A 185 -12.18 -2.36 24.59
C ASP A 185 -13.22 -2.68 23.51
N LYS A 186 -14.32 -3.34 23.91
CA LYS A 186 -15.47 -3.69 23.05
C LYS A 186 -15.06 -4.35 21.72
N ASP A 187 -14.12 -5.29 21.82
CA ASP A 187 -13.59 -6.07 20.71
C ASP A 187 -12.82 -5.25 19.65
N ILE A 188 -12.46 -4.00 19.95
CA ILE A 188 -11.57 -3.18 19.15
C ILE A 188 -10.25 -2.98 19.89
N LYS A 189 -9.13 -3.29 19.23
CA LYS A 189 -7.79 -3.02 19.73
C LYS A 189 -7.06 -2.07 18.78
N ILE A 190 -6.43 -1.04 19.33
CA ILE A 190 -5.60 -0.09 18.58
C ILE A 190 -4.23 -0.01 19.24
N VAL A 191 -3.19 -0.20 18.43
CA VAL A 191 -1.79 -0.15 18.82
C VAL A 191 -1.11 0.98 18.08
N MET A 192 -0.60 1.96 18.82
CA MET A 192 0.30 2.98 18.30
C MET A 192 1.69 2.39 18.15
N LYS A 193 2.28 2.56 16.98
CA LYS A 193 3.60 2.02 16.65
C LYS A 193 4.63 3.13 16.67
N ARG A 194 5.19 3.48 15.51
CA ARG A 194 6.29 4.43 15.34
C ARG A 194 5.81 5.72 14.68
N VAL A 195 6.59 6.78 14.85
CA VAL A 195 6.48 8.01 14.06
C VAL A 195 7.47 7.93 12.89
N SER A 196 7.08 8.41 11.71
CA SER A 196 7.97 8.60 10.57
C SER A 196 7.72 9.94 9.90
N SER A 197 8.74 10.80 9.84
CA SER A 197 8.71 12.06 9.10
C SER A 197 9.47 12.00 7.77
N THR A 198 10.12 10.87 7.48
CA THR A 198 10.94 10.70 6.26
C THR A 198 10.28 9.79 5.23
N GLU A 199 9.35 8.94 5.64
CA GLU A 199 8.65 8.02 4.75
C GLU A 199 7.27 8.53 4.35
N SER A 200 6.73 9.51 5.09
CA SER A 200 5.47 10.16 4.74
C SER A 200 5.65 11.06 3.51
N PHE A 201 4.76 10.94 2.54
CA PHE A 201 4.73 11.83 1.38
C PHE A 201 4.20 13.23 1.74
N TRP A 202 3.35 13.34 2.77
CA TRP A 202 2.60 14.57 3.08
C TRP A 202 3.15 15.34 4.29
N GLY A 203 3.95 14.70 5.14
CA GLY A 203 4.59 15.34 6.28
C GLY A 203 5.13 14.32 7.28
N ALA A 204 4.34 14.00 8.29
CA ALA A 204 4.70 12.97 9.26
C ALA A 204 3.53 12.02 9.52
N ASP A 205 3.86 10.74 9.69
CA ASP A 205 2.90 9.67 9.94
C ASP A 205 3.13 9.07 11.31
N VAL A 206 2.04 8.85 12.05
CA VAL A 206 2.02 7.92 13.20
C VAL A 206 1.40 6.62 12.72
N TYR A 207 2.19 5.54 12.74
CA TYR A 207 1.74 4.23 12.29
C TYR A 207 0.86 3.58 13.35
N VAL A 208 -0.27 3.01 12.90
CA VAL A 208 -1.22 2.32 13.77
C VAL A 208 -1.49 0.92 13.25
N TYR A 209 -1.71 0.01 14.19
CA TYR A 209 -2.28 -1.31 13.92
C TYR A 209 -3.61 -1.42 14.64
N ILE A 210 -4.61 -1.94 13.95
CA ILE A 210 -5.99 -2.02 14.42
C ILE A 210 -6.50 -3.44 14.25
N GLU A 211 -7.16 -3.97 15.28
CA GLU A 211 -7.92 -5.21 15.20
C GLU A 211 -9.39 -4.93 15.45
N ASN A 212 -10.25 -5.42 14.56
CA ASN A 212 -11.69 -5.49 14.80
C ASN A 212 -12.10 -6.95 15.01
N ASN A 213 -12.32 -7.32 16.27
CA ASN A 213 -12.79 -8.63 16.67
C ASN A 213 -14.31 -8.64 16.94
N SER A 214 -15.00 -7.53 16.66
CA SER A 214 -16.46 -7.43 16.77
C SER A 214 -17.18 -8.06 15.58
N ASP A 215 -18.51 -8.19 15.66
CA ASP A 215 -19.38 -8.67 14.58
C ASP A 215 -19.85 -7.56 13.62
N LYS A 216 -19.26 -6.36 13.69
CA LYS A 216 -19.62 -5.20 12.87
C LYS A 216 -18.44 -4.71 12.06
N ASP A 217 -18.73 -4.15 10.89
CA ASP A 217 -17.76 -3.33 10.17
C ASP A 217 -17.67 -1.97 10.84
N VAL A 218 -16.46 -1.50 11.16
CA VAL A 218 -16.27 -0.23 11.87
C VAL A 218 -15.35 0.70 11.10
N THR A 219 -15.64 1.99 11.21
CA THR A 219 -14.77 3.07 10.81
C THR A 219 -14.26 3.77 12.06
N ILE A 220 -12.95 4.02 12.09
CA ILE A 220 -12.26 4.62 13.23
C ILE A 220 -11.64 5.94 12.80
N GLN A 221 -12.00 7.02 13.49
CA GLN A 221 -11.48 8.36 13.24
C GLN A 221 -10.84 8.93 14.50
N ALA A 222 -9.78 9.71 14.32
CA ALA A 222 -9.13 10.45 15.40
C ALA A 222 -9.85 11.79 15.59
N ARG A 223 -10.00 12.19 16.85
CA ARG A 223 -10.67 13.42 17.29
C ARG A 223 -9.82 14.09 18.36
N ASP A 224 -10.09 15.37 18.59
CA ASP A 224 -9.44 16.18 19.63
C ASP A 224 -7.91 16.09 19.59
N VAL A 225 -7.34 16.03 18.39
CA VAL A 225 -5.93 15.71 18.21
C VAL A 225 -5.05 16.92 18.53
N SER A 226 -4.03 16.69 19.35
CA SER A 226 -3.03 17.67 19.74
C SER A 226 -1.63 17.07 19.62
N ILE A 227 -0.66 17.86 19.17
CA ILE A 227 0.76 17.49 19.09
C ILE A 227 1.55 18.54 19.87
N ASN A 228 2.29 18.10 20.89
CA ASN A 228 3.06 18.95 21.80
C ASN A 228 2.24 20.13 22.37
N GLY A 229 0.93 19.93 22.58
CA GLY A 229 -0.01 20.93 23.07
C GLY A 229 -0.63 21.85 22.02
N PHE A 230 -0.34 21.66 20.73
CA PHE A 230 -0.99 22.37 19.62
C PHE A 230 -2.07 21.51 18.99
N MET A 231 -3.29 22.05 18.87
CA MET A 231 -4.37 21.39 18.14
C MET A 231 -4.02 21.30 16.66
N ILE A 232 -4.13 20.10 16.09
CA ILE A 232 -3.89 19.83 14.66
C ILE A 232 -4.96 18.86 14.17
N ASP A 233 -5.42 19.06 12.93
CA ASP A 233 -6.36 18.15 12.28
C ASP A 233 -5.59 17.16 11.40
N PRO A 234 -5.38 15.90 11.82
CA PRO A 234 -4.74 14.91 10.96
C PRO A 234 -5.71 14.35 9.92
N ILE A 235 -5.15 13.67 8.93
CA ILE A 235 -5.89 12.73 8.08
C ILE A 235 -5.83 11.35 8.73
N PHE A 236 -6.99 10.87 9.19
CA PHE A 236 -7.15 9.49 9.64
C PHE A 236 -8.63 9.08 9.60
N SER A 237 -8.93 8.03 8.83
CA SER A 237 -10.23 7.37 8.82
C SER A 237 -10.01 5.95 8.33
N SER A 238 -9.94 4.99 9.26
CA SER A 238 -9.60 3.61 8.96
C SER A 238 -10.85 2.73 8.98
N ASP A 239 -11.15 2.08 7.86
CA ASP A 239 -12.23 1.09 7.76
C ASP A 239 -11.68 -0.30 8.06
N VAL A 240 -12.22 -0.95 9.09
CA VAL A 240 -11.80 -2.29 9.51
C VAL A 240 -13.03 -3.17 9.62
N LEU A 241 -13.21 -4.06 8.65
CA LEU A 241 -14.36 -4.97 8.62
C LEU A 241 -14.32 -5.98 9.77
N SER A 242 -15.48 -6.58 10.04
CA SER A 242 -15.62 -7.57 11.10
C SER A 242 -14.60 -8.72 10.95
N GLY A 243 -13.88 -9.02 12.03
CA GLY A 243 -12.84 -10.05 12.09
C GLY A 243 -11.49 -9.66 11.47
N LYS A 244 -11.40 -8.50 10.81
CA LYS A 244 -10.22 -8.05 10.08
C LYS A 244 -9.25 -7.24 10.93
N LYS A 245 -8.09 -6.95 10.34
CA LYS A 245 -7.02 -6.11 10.89
C LYS A 245 -6.64 -5.05 9.88
N ALA A 246 -6.07 -3.94 10.32
CA ALA A 246 -5.55 -2.91 9.44
C ALA A 246 -4.20 -2.38 9.93
N TYR A 247 -3.34 -2.06 8.98
CA TYR A 247 -2.14 -1.26 9.19
C TYR A 247 -2.37 0.06 8.47
N ASP A 248 -2.33 1.18 9.20
CA ASP A 248 -2.72 2.48 8.68
C ASP A 248 -1.86 3.59 9.29
N THR A 249 -2.04 4.83 8.86
CA THR A 249 -1.31 6.00 9.35
C THR A 249 -2.23 7.15 9.74
N ILE A 250 -1.95 7.75 10.90
CA ILE A 250 -2.46 9.08 11.23
C ILE A 250 -1.49 10.08 10.63
N THR A 251 -1.91 10.75 9.56
CA THR A 251 -1.04 11.61 8.75
C THR A 251 -1.20 13.08 9.15
N PHE A 252 -0.07 13.75 9.40
CA PHE A 252 0.00 15.17 9.71
C PHE A 252 0.73 15.90 8.56
N PHE A 253 0.12 16.96 8.03
CA PHE A 253 0.73 17.72 6.95
C PHE A 253 1.95 18.51 7.42
N GLU A 254 2.98 18.57 6.57
CA GLU A 254 4.19 19.34 6.84
C GLU A 254 3.88 20.81 7.13
N SER A 255 2.89 21.39 6.44
CA SER A 255 2.46 22.78 6.65
C SER A 255 1.94 23.02 8.06
N ASP A 256 1.10 22.12 8.59
CA ASP A 256 0.50 22.28 9.91
C ASP A 256 1.54 22.14 11.02
N LEU A 257 2.49 21.23 10.83
CA LEU A 257 3.64 21.07 11.72
C LEU A 257 4.54 22.31 11.69
N ALA A 258 4.82 22.84 10.50
CA ALA A 258 5.68 24.01 10.31
C ALA A 258 5.06 25.29 10.89
N ASP A 259 3.76 25.52 10.68
CA ASP A 259 3.03 26.69 11.16
C ASP A 259 2.96 26.76 12.69
N ASN A 260 3.01 25.60 13.37
CA ASN A 260 3.04 25.48 14.82
C ASN A 260 4.46 25.30 15.40
N ASP A 261 5.51 25.47 14.58
CA ASP A 261 6.92 25.28 14.97
C ASP A 261 7.25 23.88 15.54
N ILE A 262 6.48 22.86 15.16
CA ILE A 262 6.69 21.48 15.59
C ILE A 262 7.79 20.84 14.75
N LYS A 263 8.84 20.35 15.40
CA LYS A 263 10.00 19.70 14.75
C LYS A 263 10.06 18.20 14.98
N SER A 264 9.34 17.71 16.00
CA SER A 264 9.19 16.31 16.36
C SER A 264 7.83 16.10 17.01
N ILE A 265 7.26 14.90 16.85
CA ILE A 265 6.03 14.49 17.53
C ILE A 265 6.47 13.77 18.80
N ASP A 266 6.50 14.48 19.94
CA ASP A 266 6.97 13.94 21.22
C ASP A 266 5.79 13.48 22.08
N ILE A 267 4.73 14.30 22.13
CA ILE A 267 3.49 14.01 22.84
C ILE A 267 2.33 14.21 21.87
N MET A 268 1.49 13.19 21.75
CA MET A 268 0.24 13.25 21.01
C MET A 268 -0.92 13.00 21.96
N GLU A 269 -1.93 13.86 21.91
CA GLU A 269 -3.21 13.63 22.56
C GLU A 269 -4.27 13.38 21.49
N LEU A 270 -5.17 12.42 21.70
CA LEU A 270 -6.30 12.17 20.81
C LEU A 270 -7.41 11.40 21.51
N SER A 271 -8.62 11.45 20.96
CA SER A 271 -9.70 10.50 21.22
C SER A 271 -10.06 9.78 19.91
N PHE A 272 -10.69 8.62 20.00
CA PHE A 272 -11.21 7.90 18.84
C PHE A 272 -12.73 7.96 18.81
N HIS A 273 -13.27 8.28 17.65
CA HIS A 273 -14.67 8.11 17.30
C HIS A 273 -14.82 6.85 16.46
N ILE A 274 -15.52 5.85 16.99
CA ILE A 274 -15.71 4.55 16.35
C ILE A 274 -17.19 4.40 16.04
N PHE A 275 -17.51 4.12 14.78
CA PHE A 275 -18.89 4.00 14.31
C PHE A 275 -19.02 2.86 13.30
N ASP A 276 -20.24 2.36 13.15
CA ASP A 276 -20.56 1.31 12.20
C ASP A 276 -20.47 1.85 10.76
N SER A 277 -19.65 1.22 9.90
CA SER A 277 -19.33 1.74 8.56
C SER A 277 -20.53 1.82 7.62
N ASN A 278 -21.60 1.06 7.91
CA ASN A 278 -22.77 0.98 7.06
C ASN A 278 -23.87 1.94 7.51
N SER A 279 -24.20 1.92 8.80
CA SER A 279 -25.29 2.70 9.39
C SER A 279 -24.87 4.09 9.85
N TRP A 280 -23.57 4.32 10.04
CA TRP A 280 -23.00 5.55 10.61
C TRP A 280 -23.37 5.78 12.08
N ASP A 281 -24.00 4.80 12.71
CA ASP A 281 -24.34 4.86 14.12
C ASP A 281 -23.05 4.76 14.95
N THR A 282 -22.90 5.69 15.89
CA THR A 282 -21.78 5.67 16.83
C THR A 282 -21.77 4.34 17.59
N TYR A 283 -20.64 3.65 17.51
CA TYR A 283 -20.40 2.44 18.28
C TYR A 283 -19.94 2.82 19.68
N PHE A 284 -18.87 3.63 19.78
CA PHE A 284 -18.47 4.35 20.99
C PHE A 284 -17.38 5.39 20.72
N ASP A 285 -17.24 6.32 21.67
CA ASP A 285 -16.13 7.27 21.74
C ASP A 285 -15.19 6.89 22.89
N THR A 286 -13.89 7.12 22.69
CA THR A 286 -12.91 6.98 23.77
C THR A 286 -12.81 8.25 24.60
N GLN A 287 -12.24 8.15 25.80
CA GLN A 287 -11.71 9.33 26.49
C GLN A 287 -10.45 9.83 25.75
N LEU A 288 -9.98 11.01 26.14
CA LEU A 288 -8.69 11.53 25.68
C LEU A 288 -7.56 10.59 26.13
N ILE A 289 -6.69 10.25 25.18
CA ILE A 289 -5.53 9.38 25.33
C ILE A 289 -4.30 10.24 25.08
N GLU A 290 -3.30 10.14 25.97
CA GLU A 290 -1.99 10.74 25.78
C GLU A 290 -0.98 9.64 25.38
N VAL A 291 -0.21 9.90 24.34
CA VAL A 291 0.85 9.02 23.82
C VAL A 291 2.15 9.81 23.82
N THR A 292 3.20 9.22 24.40
CA THR A 292 4.56 9.77 24.35
C THR A 292 5.41 8.92 23.42
N PHE A 293 6.11 9.57 22.50
CA PHE A 293 7.07 8.94 21.60
C PHE A 293 8.51 9.27 22.07
N GLU A 294 9.41 8.29 21.95
CA GLU A 294 10.84 8.45 22.28
C GLU A 294 11.67 8.90 21.08
#